data_AF-A0A7K2XEV1-F1
#
_entry.id   AF-A0A7K2XEV1-F1
#
_cell.length_a   1.000
_cell.length_b   1.000
_cell.length_c   1.000
_cell.angle_alpha   90.00
_cell.angle_beta   90.00
_cell.angle_gamma   90.00
#
_symmetry.space_group_name_H-M   'P 1'
#
loop_
_entity.id
_entity.type
_entity.pdbx_description
1 polymer ?
#
loop_
_entity_poly.entity_id
_entity_poly.type
_entity_poly.pdbx_seq_one_letter_code
_entity_poly.pdbx_strand_id
1 'polypeptide(L)'
;DHAQLLALPGIGEYTAAAVASFAYGQRHAVLDTNVRRVFARAATGVQYPPNATTAAERRLARALLPEDEETASRWAAASMELGALVCTAKNEDCGRCPISGQCAWRLSGKPAHDGPPRRGQTYAGTDRQVRGRLLA
;
A
#
# COMPACT_ATOMS: atom_id res chain seq x y z
N ASP A 1 -11.68 -3.95 -18.48
CA ASP A 1 -10.25 -4.28 -18.49
C ASP A 1 -9.42 -3.15 -17.85
N HIS A 2 -8.28 -3.45 -17.24
CA HIS A 2 -7.41 -2.49 -16.56
C HIS A 2 -6.96 -1.33 -17.47
N ALA A 3 -6.64 -1.60 -18.73
CA ALA A 3 -6.27 -0.57 -19.69
C ALA A 3 -7.41 0.42 -19.97
N GLN A 4 -8.66 -0.07 -19.99
CA GLN A 4 -9.83 0.78 -20.16
C GLN A 4 -10.09 1.63 -18.92
N LEU A 5 -9.85 1.10 -17.71
CA LEU A 5 -9.94 1.87 -16.47
C LEU A 5 -8.94 3.03 -16.45
N LEU A 6 -7.70 2.77 -16.88
CA LEU A 6 -6.65 3.81 -16.98
C LEU A 6 -6.98 4.93 -17.98
N ALA A 7 -7.79 4.66 -18.99
CA ALA A 7 -8.18 5.66 -19.98
C ALA A 7 -9.21 6.66 -19.45
N LEU A 8 -9.84 6.39 -18.30
CA LEU A 8 -10.86 7.25 -17.72
C LEU A 8 -10.24 8.49 -17.06
N PRO A 9 -10.84 9.70 -17.25
CA PRO A 9 -10.34 10.92 -16.64
C PRO A 9 -10.38 10.82 -15.10
N GLY A 10 -9.24 11.11 -14.47
CA GLY A 10 -9.10 11.06 -13.00
C GLY A 10 -8.81 9.68 -12.42
N ILE A 11 -8.71 8.63 -13.23
CA ILE A 11 -8.35 7.29 -12.78
C ILE A 11 -6.86 7.04 -13.01
N GLY A 12 -6.09 7.08 -11.92
CA GLY A 12 -4.66 6.74 -11.94
C GLY A 12 -4.42 5.23 -11.78
N GLU A 13 -3.15 4.83 -11.90
CA GLU A 13 -2.67 3.44 -11.77
C GLU A 13 -3.18 2.72 -10.54
N TYR A 14 -3.14 3.37 -9.36
CA TYR A 14 -3.67 2.79 -8.13
C TYR A 14 -5.16 2.46 -8.25
N THR A 15 -5.97 3.43 -8.68
CA THR A 15 -7.43 3.27 -8.74
C THR A 15 -7.82 2.23 -9.79
N ALA A 16 -7.16 2.24 -10.95
CA ALA A 16 -7.38 1.23 -11.98
C ALA A 16 -7.03 -0.17 -11.47
N ALA A 17 -5.87 -0.35 -10.83
CA ALA A 17 -5.46 -1.63 -10.24
C ALA A 17 -6.41 -2.09 -9.14
N ALA A 18 -6.86 -1.17 -8.27
CA ALA A 18 -7.78 -1.49 -7.18
C ALA A 18 -9.15 -1.94 -7.71
N VAL A 19 -9.71 -1.23 -8.69
CA VAL A 19 -11.00 -1.62 -9.29
C VAL A 19 -10.86 -2.95 -10.04
N ALA A 20 -9.82 -3.11 -10.87
CA ALA A 20 -9.54 -4.35 -11.59
C ALA A 20 -9.41 -5.55 -10.63
N SER A 21 -8.67 -5.38 -9.53
CA SER A 21 -8.42 -6.45 -8.58
C SER A 21 -9.62 -6.75 -7.69
N PHE A 22 -10.20 -5.74 -7.05
CA PHE A 22 -11.24 -5.95 -6.03
C PHE A 22 -12.62 -6.25 -6.64
N ALA A 23 -13.00 -5.57 -7.72
CA ALA A 23 -14.32 -5.72 -8.32
C ALA A 23 -14.36 -6.83 -9.38
N TYR A 24 -13.25 -7.02 -10.11
CA TYR A 24 -13.21 -7.94 -11.25
C TYR A 24 -12.28 -9.13 -11.05
N GLY A 25 -11.67 -9.29 -9.86
CA GLY A 25 -10.82 -10.44 -9.55
C GLY A 25 -9.50 -10.49 -10.33
N GLN A 26 -9.13 -9.43 -11.05
CA GLN A 26 -7.96 -9.45 -11.92
C GLN A 26 -6.63 -9.39 -11.13
N ARG A 27 -5.59 -10.01 -11.68
CA ARG A 27 -4.25 -10.01 -11.08
C ARG A 27 -3.54 -8.66 -11.26
N HIS A 28 -3.71 -7.76 -10.30
CA HIS A 28 -2.99 -6.48 -10.24
C HIS A 28 -2.44 -6.18 -8.85
N ALA A 29 -1.22 -5.63 -8.81
CA ALA A 29 -0.62 -5.13 -7.57
C ALA A 29 -1.25 -3.79 -7.18
N VAL A 30 -1.92 -3.75 -6.03
CA VAL A 30 -2.56 -2.54 -5.50
C VAL A 30 -1.62 -1.86 -4.51
N LEU A 31 -0.94 -0.78 -4.94
CA LEU A 31 0.06 -0.08 -4.13
C LEU A 31 -0.45 1.26 -3.59
N ASP A 32 -1.21 1.22 -2.50
CA ASP A 32 -1.52 2.41 -1.70
C ASP A 32 -0.41 2.72 -0.67
N THR A 33 -0.59 3.76 0.14
CA THR A 33 0.38 4.13 1.18
C THR A 33 0.52 3.09 2.29
N ASN A 34 -0.48 2.24 2.51
CA ASN A 34 -0.50 1.20 3.53
C ASN A 34 0.25 -0.05 3.07
N VAL A 35 -0.08 -0.57 1.89
CA VAL A 35 0.57 -1.71 1.25
C VAL A 35 2.06 -1.42 1.03
N ARG A 36 2.40 -0.23 0.55
CA ARG A 36 3.81 0.20 0.39
C ARG A 36 4.58 0.13 1.71
N ARG A 37 3.97 0.50 2.84
CA ARG A 37 4.58 0.37 4.17
C ARG A 37 4.73 -1.08 4.61
N VAL A 38 3.73 -1.92 4.36
CA VAL A 38 3.81 -3.36 4.63
C VAL A 38 4.99 -3.97 3.89
N PHE A 39 5.14 -3.72 2.58
CA PHE A 39 6.23 -4.28 1.79
C PHE A 39 7.59 -3.70 2.18
N ALA A 40 7.68 -2.40 2.45
CA ALA A 40 8.91 -1.78 2.92
C ALA A 40 9.42 -2.45 4.21
N ARG A 41 8.53 -2.65 5.18
CA ARG A 41 8.88 -3.29 6.46
C ARG A 41 9.18 -4.78 6.28
N ALA A 42 8.27 -5.52 5.63
CA ALA A 42 8.36 -6.97 5.57
C ALA A 42 9.47 -7.47 4.66
N ALA A 43 9.60 -6.89 3.46
CA ALA A 43 10.53 -7.39 2.44
C ALA A 43 11.86 -6.62 2.38
N THR A 44 11.88 -5.33 2.72
CA THR A 44 13.11 -4.53 2.61
C THR A 44 13.73 -4.12 3.95
N GLY A 45 13.05 -4.40 5.06
CA GLY A 45 13.58 -4.15 6.39
C GLY A 45 13.61 -2.68 6.84
N VAL A 46 12.94 -1.77 6.12
CA VAL A 46 12.93 -0.34 6.42
C VAL A 46 11.58 0.12 6.97
N GLN A 47 11.59 1.12 7.87
CA GLN A 47 10.38 1.59 8.55
C GLN A 47 9.37 2.21 7.58
N TYR A 48 9.84 2.95 6.57
CA TYR A 48 9.00 3.68 5.64
C TYR A 48 9.45 3.54 4.17
N PRO A 49 8.53 3.39 3.21
CA PRO A 49 8.84 3.39 1.78
C PRO A 49 9.23 4.80 1.30
N PRO A 50 9.89 5.00 0.15
CA PRO A 50 10.19 6.33 -0.41
C PRO A 50 8.97 7.27 -0.49
N ASN A 51 9.18 8.59 -0.60
CA ASN A 51 8.07 9.56 -0.64
C ASN A 51 7.13 9.36 -1.83
N ALA A 52 7.67 9.04 -3.00
CA ALA A 52 6.92 8.70 -4.21
C ALA A 52 7.08 7.22 -4.54
N THR A 53 6.08 6.63 -5.19
CA THR A 53 6.13 5.22 -5.61
C THR A 53 7.19 5.03 -6.70
N THR A 54 8.20 4.21 -6.40
CA THR A 54 9.35 3.95 -7.27
C THR A 54 9.15 2.72 -8.16
N ALA A 55 9.95 2.62 -9.24
CA ALA A 55 9.99 1.42 -10.06
C ALA A 55 10.43 0.17 -9.27
N ALA A 56 11.28 0.33 -8.26
CA ALA A 56 11.71 -0.75 -7.38
C ALA A 56 10.53 -1.30 -6.54
N GLU A 57 9.70 -0.42 -5.98
CA GLU A 57 8.49 -0.81 -5.26
C GLU A 57 7.51 -1.56 -6.16
N ARG A 58 7.30 -1.08 -7.40
CA ARG A 58 6.43 -1.77 -8.37
C ARG A 58 6.95 -3.16 -8.73
N ARG A 59 8.27 -3.30 -8.91
CA ARG A 59 8.89 -4.60 -9.19
C ARG A 59 8.75 -5.56 -8.01
N LEU A 60 8.99 -5.08 -6.79
CA LEU A 60 8.80 -5.87 -5.57
C LEU A 60 7.35 -6.34 -5.45
N ALA A 61 6.39 -5.42 -5.64
CA ALA A 61 4.98 -5.76 -5.54
C ALA A 61 4.56 -6.83 -6.55
N ARG A 62 5.04 -6.75 -7.80
CA ARG A 62 4.81 -7.79 -8.81
C ARG A 62 5.45 -9.12 -8.43
N ALA A 63 6.65 -9.11 -7.86
CA ALA A 63 7.33 -10.32 -7.43
C ALA A 63 6.65 -11.01 -6.23
N LEU A 64 5.92 -10.26 -5.40
CA LEU A 64 5.15 -10.79 -4.27
C LEU A 64 3.73 -11.22 -4.65
N LEU A 65 3.23 -10.80 -5.81
CA LEU A 65 1.85 -11.01 -6.22
C LEU A 65 1.65 -12.49 -6.61
N PRO A 66 0.72 -13.22 -5.97
CA PRO A 66 0.38 -14.60 -6.35
C PRO A 66 0.08 -14.71 -7.85
N GLU A 67 0.46 -15.83 -8.49
CA GLU A 67 0.27 -16.01 -9.94
C GLU A 67 -1.18 -16.26 -10.34
N ASP A 68 -1.97 -16.89 -9.48
CA ASP A 68 -3.39 -17.12 -9.72
C ASP A 68 -4.23 -15.87 -9.40
N GLU A 69 -5.21 -15.56 -10.25
CA GLU A 69 -5.98 -14.32 -10.16
C GLU A 69 -6.81 -14.21 -8.88
N GLU A 70 -7.46 -15.30 -8.47
CA GLU A 70 -8.31 -15.33 -7.29
C GLU A 70 -7.51 -15.05 -6.01
N THR A 71 -6.38 -15.73 -5.81
CA THR A 71 -5.51 -15.48 -4.65
C THR A 71 -4.86 -14.11 -4.76
N ALA A 72 -4.45 -13.66 -5.96
CA ALA A 72 -3.89 -12.33 -6.14
C ALA A 72 -4.87 -11.22 -5.74
N SER A 73 -6.14 -11.34 -6.13
CA SER A 73 -7.20 -10.40 -5.75
C SER A 73 -7.44 -10.38 -4.24
N ARG A 74 -7.59 -11.56 -3.63
CA ARG A 74 -7.73 -11.68 -2.17
C ARG A 74 -6.50 -11.14 -1.44
N TRP A 75 -5.30 -11.39 -1.96
CA TRP A 75 -4.05 -10.90 -1.41
C TRP A 75 -3.93 -9.38 -1.50
N ALA A 76 -4.39 -8.76 -2.59
CA ALA A 76 -4.42 -7.31 -2.72
C ALA A 76 -5.31 -6.68 -1.64
N ALA A 77 -6.50 -7.22 -1.40
CA ALA A 77 -7.39 -6.74 -0.33
C ALA A 77 -6.80 -7.01 1.06
N ALA A 78 -6.28 -8.22 1.30
CA ALA A 78 -5.70 -8.60 2.57
C ALA A 78 -4.45 -7.78 2.93
N SER A 79 -3.59 -7.46 1.97
CA SER A 79 -2.40 -6.64 2.20
C SER A 79 -2.76 -5.18 2.50
N MET A 80 -3.81 -4.64 1.86
CA MET A 80 -4.35 -3.32 2.16
C MET A 80 -4.92 -3.26 3.58
N GLU A 81 -5.73 -4.25 3.96
CA GLU A 81 -6.34 -4.34 5.30
C GLU A 81 -5.28 -4.56 6.39
N LEU A 82 -4.29 -5.42 6.13
CA LEU A 82 -3.15 -5.62 7.02
C LEU A 82 -2.42 -4.30 7.28
N GLY A 83 -2.18 -3.51 6.24
CA GLY A 83 -1.57 -2.21 6.36
C GLY A 83 -2.43 -1.21 7.12
N ALA A 84 -3.74 -1.21 6.88
CA ALA A 84 -4.68 -0.29 7.50
C ALA A 84 -4.90 -0.56 9.00
N LEU A 85 -5.06 -1.83 9.40
CA LEU A 85 -5.50 -2.19 10.75
C LEU A 85 -4.39 -2.67 11.68
N VAL A 86 -3.33 -3.28 11.16
CA VAL A 86 -2.32 -3.97 11.98
C VAL A 86 -0.94 -3.33 11.81
N CYS A 87 -0.43 -3.29 10.59
CA CYS A 87 0.86 -2.69 10.27
C CYS A 87 0.72 -1.18 10.08
N THR A 88 0.17 -0.47 11.07
CA THR A 88 -0.06 0.98 11.00
C THR A 88 1.25 1.78 11.06
N ALA A 89 1.20 3.07 10.69
CA ALA A 89 2.41 3.88 10.58
C ALA A 89 3.08 4.19 11.93
N LYS A 90 2.28 4.39 13.00
CA LYS A 90 2.77 4.82 14.32
C LYS A 90 2.70 3.74 15.39
N ASN A 91 1.59 3.01 15.44
CA ASN A 91 1.27 2.06 16.49
C ASN A 91 1.00 0.69 15.85
N GLU A 92 2.01 0.10 15.22
CA GLU A 92 1.83 -1.22 14.61
C GLU A 92 1.68 -2.33 15.65
N ASP A 93 0.73 -3.22 15.42
CA ASP A 93 0.50 -4.38 16.27
C ASP A 93 1.21 -5.61 15.70
N CYS A 94 2.52 -5.68 15.94
CA CYS A 94 3.31 -6.82 15.50
C CYS A 94 2.94 -8.13 16.20
N GLY A 95 2.27 -8.08 17.35
CA GLY A 95 1.78 -9.28 18.05
C GLY A 95 0.64 -9.95 17.28
N ARG A 96 -0.24 -9.15 16.66
CA ARG A 96 -1.36 -9.63 15.83
C ARG A 96 -1.02 -9.76 14.34
N CYS A 97 0.19 -9.37 13.93
CA CYS A 97 0.59 -9.42 12.52
C CYS A 97 0.83 -10.87 12.06
N PRO A 98 0.08 -11.39 11.06
CA PRO A 98 0.18 -12.78 10.60
C PRO A 98 1.54 -13.09 9.95
N ILE A 99 2.26 -12.08 9.48
CA ILE A 99 3.59 -12.22 8.85
C ILE A 99 4.73 -11.78 9.77
N SER A 100 4.48 -11.63 11.07
CA SER A 100 5.48 -11.09 12.02
C SER A 100 6.75 -11.94 12.08
N GLY A 101 6.63 -13.27 11.95
CA GLY A 101 7.77 -14.20 11.95
C GLY A 101 8.68 -14.08 10.72
N GLN A 102 8.24 -13.40 9.66
CA GLN A 102 8.98 -13.26 8.40
C GLN A 102 9.29 -11.79 8.06
N CYS A 103 8.86 -10.85 8.90
CA CYS A 103 9.00 -9.42 8.62
C CYS A 103 10.43 -8.95 8.92
N ALA A 104 11.20 -8.62 7.88
CA ALA A 104 12.60 -8.19 8.00
C ALA A 104 12.79 -7.03 8.98
N TRP A 105 11.93 -6.00 8.94
CA TRP A 105 12.03 -4.83 9.83
C TRP A 105 11.74 -5.19 11.29
N ARG A 106 10.81 -6.11 11.54
CA ARG A 106 10.56 -6.60 12.91
C ARG A 106 11.73 -7.42 13.41
N LEU A 107 12.23 -8.35 12.58
CA LEU A 107 13.31 -9.25 12.93
C LEU A 107 14.64 -8.50 13.19
N SER A 108 14.83 -7.32 12.58
CA SER A 108 15.95 -6.42 12.87
C SER A 108 15.75 -5.51 14.08
N GLY A 109 14.68 -5.71 14.88
CA GLY A 109 14.42 -4.92 16.09
C GLY A 109 13.70 -3.59 15.84
N LYS A 110 13.01 -3.45 14.70
CA LYS A 110 12.25 -2.24 14.32
C LYS A 110 13.10 -0.96 14.31
N PRO A 111 14.22 -0.92 13.56
CA PRO A 111 15.05 0.28 13.50
C PRO A 111 14.21 1.48 13.05
N ALA A 112 14.39 2.60 13.76
CA ALA A 112 13.73 3.86 13.43
C ALA A 112 14.28 4.43 12.12
N HIS A 113 13.45 5.21 11.43
CA HIS A 113 13.87 5.97 10.27
C HIS A 113 14.92 7.02 10.69
N ASP A 114 16.03 7.01 9.97
CA ASP A 114 17.21 7.86 10.14
C ASP A 114 17.16 9.14 9.28
N GLY A 115 16.16 9.26 8.40
CA GLY A 115 15.95 10.43 7.54
C GLY A 115 15.16 11.56 8.19
N PRO A 116 14.89 12.65 7.43
CA PRO A 116 14.13 13.78 7.94
C PRO A 116 12.73 13.36 8.39
N PRO A 117 12.14 14.07 9.38
CA PRO A 117 10.81 13.75 9.87
C PRO A 117 9.79 13.80 8.73
N ARG A 118 9.00 12.73 8.59
CA ARG A 118 7.88 12.72 7.64
C ARG A 118 6.77 13.62 8.13
N ARG A 119 6.66 14.80 7.53
CA ARG A 119 5.54 15.72 7.78
C ARG A 119 4.31 15.23 7.04
N GLY A 120 3.25 14.93 7.79
CA GLY A 120 1.92 14.73 7.21
C GLY A 120 1.38 16.05 6.67
N GLN A 121 0.70 16.01 5.53
CA GLN A 121 -0.04 17.17 5.04
C GLN A 121 -1.23 17.45 5.97
N THR A 122 -1.42 18.71 6.37
CA THR A 122 -2.60 19.15 7.12
C THR A 122 -3.86 19.03 6.25
N TYR A 123 -5.06 19.01 6.85
CA TYR A 123 -6.30 18.89 6.07
C TYR A 123 -6.64 20.17 5.32
N ALA A 124 -6.43 21.31 5.97
CA ALA A 124 -6.65 22.61 5.36
C ALA A 124 -5.77 22.83 4.12
N GLY A 125 -6.35 23.33 3.04
CA GLY A 125 -5.66 23.68 1.79
C GLY A 125 -5.34 22.49 0.88
N THR A 126 -5.97 21.33 1.10
CA THR A 126 -5.68 20.11 0.31
C THR A 126 -6.83 19.73 -0.61
N ASP A 127 -6.55 19.02 -1.69
CA ASP A 127 -7.56 18.52 -2.63
C ASP A 127 -8.60 17.62 -1.96
N ARG A 128 -8.24 16.94 -0.87
CA ARG A 128 -9.20 16.18 -0.04
C ARG A 128 -10.19 17.08 0.69
N GLN A 129 -9.79 18.30 1.06
CA GLN A 129 -10.71 19.28 1.64
C GLN A 129 -11.68 19.80 0.56
N VAL A 130 -11.17 20.13 -0.62
CA VAL A 130 -12.00 20.57 -1.75
C VAL A 130 -13.03 19.50 -2.12
N ARG A 131 -12.58 18.25 -2.30
CA ARG A 131 -13.48 17.12 -2.57
C ARG A 131 -14.50 16.90 -1.46
N GLY A 132 -14.10 16.98 -0.20
CA GLY A 132 -15.01 16.86 0.93
C GLY A 132 -16.10 17.92 0.95
N ARG A 133 -15.80 19.16 0.52
CA ARG A 133 -16.77 20.24 0.39
C ARG A 133 -17.72 20.07 -0.80
N LEU A 134 -17.27 19.42 -1.88
CA LEU A 134 -18.11 19.17 -3.06
C LEU A 134 -19.11 18.02 -2.85
N LEU A 135 -18.83 17.13 -1.90
CA LEU A 135 -19.64 15.93 -1.61
C LEU A 135 -20.58 16.11 -0.40
N ALA A 136 -20.52 17.25 0.29
CA ALA A 136 -21.35 17.60 1.44
C ALA A 136 -22.51 18.50 1.00
#